data_AF-B8EPQ0-F1
#
_entry.id   AF-B8EPQ0-F1
#
_cell.length_a   1.000
_cell.length_b   1.000
_cell.length_c   1.000
_cell.angle_alpha   90.00
_cell.angle_beta   90.00
_cell.angle_gamma   90.00
#
_symmetry.space_group_name_H-M   'P 1'
#
loop_
_entity.id
_entity.type
_entity.pdbx_description
1 polymer ?
#
loop_
_entity_poly.entity_id
_entity_poly.type
_entity_poly.pdbx_seq_one_letter_code
_entity_poly.pdbx_strand_id
1 'polypeptide(L)'
;MTEDEELEAERLSKLAELRKQDRERGEKQPLEFRYGPESFGCHEALHVTNLILDLIERELTNHGAIVQNAEWYANVRRAQDELAALYQKIGAAQMAGADQRH
;
A
#
# COMPACT_ATOMS: atom_id res chain seq x y z
N MET A 1 -11.75 15.34 16.23
CA MET A 1 -10.85 14.35 15.64
C MET A 1 -10.92 14.56 14.13
N THR A 2 -9.79 14.75 13.48
CA THR A 2 -9.71 14.91 12.02
C THR A 2 -9.63 13.54 11.34
N GLU A 3 -9.89 13.48 10.04
CA GLU A 3 -9.75 12.25 9.25
C GLU A 3 -8.32 11.67 9.35
N ASP A 4 -7.30 12.54 9.29
CA ASP A 4 -5.90 12.15 9.45
C ASP A 4 -5.61 11.53 10.83
N GLU A 5 -6.22 12.06 11.90
CA GLU A 5 -6.09 11.52 13.25
C GLU A 5 -6.74 10.13 13.38
N GLU A 6 -7.87 9.91 12.71
CA GLU A 6 -8.55 8.61 12.68
C GLU A 6 -7.73 7.56 11.92
N LEU A 7 -7.19 7.94 10.76
CA LEU A 7 -6.33 7.08 9.95
C LEU A 7 -5.03 6.70 10.70
N GLU A 8 -4.42 7.65 11.41
CA GLU A 8 -3.22 7.37 12.21
C GLU A 8 -3.54 6.46 13.41
N ALA A 9 -4.66 6.68 14.09
CA ALA A 9 -5.10 5.80 15.17
C ALA A 9 -5.35 4.37 14.67
N GLU A 10 -5.98 4.22 13.51
CA GLU A 10 -6.17 2.92 12.87
C GLU A 10 -4.83 2.24 12.54
N ARG A 11 -3.88 2.99 11.93
CA ARG A 11 -2.55 2.48 11.58
C ARG A 11 -1.79 1.98 12.82
N LEU A 12 -1.81 2.75 13.91
CA LEU A 12 -1.16 2.38 15.18
C LEU A 12 -1.80 1.14 15.80
N SER A 13 -3.13 1.02 15.73
CA SER A 13 -3.88 -0.15 16.20
C SER A 13 -3.49 -1.42 15.42
N LYS A 14 -3.48 -1.35 14.09
CA LYS A 14 -3.04 -2.47 13.22
C LYS A 14 -1.59 -2.86 13.48
N LEU A 15 -0.70 -1.88 13.64
CA LEU A 15 0.71 -2.14 13.94
C LEU A 15 0.90 -2.83 15.29
N ALA A 16 0.14 -2.42 16.32
CA ALA A 16 0.19 -3.05 17.63
C ALA A 16 -0.28 -4.51 17.60
N GLU A 17 -1.34 -4.79 16.83
CA GLU A 17 -1.87 -6.13 16.63
C GLU A 17 -0.89 -7.04 15.88
N LEU A 18 -0.28 -6.57 14.79
CA LEU A 18 0.76 -7.33 14.08
C LEU A 18 1.93 -7.70 15.01
N ARG A 19 2.41 -6.74 15.81
CA ARG A 19 3.49 -6.98 16.78
C ARG A 19 3.08 -7.97 17.88
N LYS A 20 1.80 -7.98 18.26
CA LYS A 20 1.26 -8.96 19.21
C LYS A 20 1.24 -10.36 18.61
N GLN A 21 0.75 -10.49 17.38
CA GLN A 21 0.71 -11.77 16.65
C GLN A 21 2.11 -12.34 16.42
N ASP A 22 3.10 -11.49 16.08
CA ASP A 22 4.50 -11.91 15.96
C ASP A 22 5.03 -12.53 17.27
N ARG A 23 4.74 -11.91 18.42
CA ARG A 23 5.13 -12.45 19.73
C ARG A 23 4.46 -13.78 20.03
N GLU A 24 3.17 -13.91 19.74
CA GLU A 24 2.40 -15.14 19.97
C GLU A 24 2.89 -16.30 19.08
N ARG A 25 3.31 -15.99 17.85
CA ARG A 25 3.87 -16.97 16.91
C ARG A 25 5.34 -17.30 17.17
N GLY A 26 6.01 -16.55 18.04
CA GLY A 26 7.45 -16.67 18.26
C GLY A 26 8.27 -16.27 17.03
N GLU A 27 7.77 -15.31 16.23
CA GLU A 27 8.51 -14.75 15.10
C GLU A 27 9.83 -14.15 15.59
N LYS A 28 10.92 -14.53 14.93
CA LYS A 28 12.28 -14.18 15.35
C LYS A 28 12.76 -12.91 14.66
N GLN A 29 12.29 -12.65 13.44
CA GLN A 29 12.69 -11.49 12.68
C GLN A 29 11.79 -10.28 12.97
N PRO A 30 12.36 -9.12 13.33
CA PRO A 30 11.58 -7.90 13.52
C PRO A 30 10.71 -7.58 12.31
N LEU A 31 9.57 -6.95 12.55
CA LEU A 31 8.63 -6.57 11.49
C LEU A 31 9.29 -5.61 10.50
N GLU A 32 10.13 -4.71 10.99
CA GLU A 32 10.92 -3.76 10.19
C GLU A 32 11.93 -4.47 9.28
N PHE A 33 12.49 -5.62 9.70
CA PHE A 33 13.38 -6.42 8.84
C PHE A 33 12.59 -7.11 7.72
N ARG A 34 11.39 -7.60 8.02
CA ARG A 34 10.57 -8.35 7.06
C ARG A 34 9.81 -7.45 6.08
N TYR A 35 9.43 -6.24 6.48
CA TYR A 35 8.56 -5.34 5.71
C TYR A 35 9.10 -3.91 5.50
N GLY A 36 10.28 -3.59 6.04
CA GLY A 36 10.94 -2.31 5.79
C GLY A 36 11.51 -2.18 4.38
N PRO A 37 12.07 -1.02 4.02
CA PRO A 37 12.76 -0.84 2.74
C PRO A 37 13.77 -1.96 2.46
N GLU A 38 13.92 -2.31 1.18
CA GLU A 38 14.79 -3.40 0.68
C GLU A 38 14.37 -4.82 1.10
N SER A 39 13.36 -4.97 1.96
CA SER A 39 12.87 -6.28 2.34
C SER A 39 12.04 -6.91 1.22
N PHE A 40 11.94 -8.24 1.24
CA PHE A 40 11.00 -8.96 0.40
C PHE A 40 9.55 -8.50 0.64
N GLY A 41 9.14 -8.29 1.88
CA GLY A 41 7.79 -7.82 2.19
C GLY A 41 7.49 -6.43 1.62
N CYS A 42 8.48 -5.53 1.53
CA CYS A 42 8.29 -4.24 0.88
C CYS A 42 8.23 -4.35 -0.65
N HIS A 43 8.98 -5.27 -1.26
CA HIS A 43 8.83 -5.61 -2.68
C HIS A 43 7.43 -6.18 -2.98
N GLU A 44 6.93 -7.08 -2.14
CA GLU A 44 5.58 -7.63 -2.29
C GLU A 44 4.51 -6.54 -2.17
N ALA A 45 4.68 -5.56 -1.28
CA ALA A 45 3.77 -4.42 -1.20
C ALA A 45 3.75 -3.62 -2.53
N LEU A 46 4.92 -3.33 -3.10
CA LEU A 46 5.04 -2.67 -4.41
C LEU A 46 4.34 -3.49 -5.51
N HIS A 47 4.57 -4.80 -5.54
CA HIS A 47 3.98 -5.71 -6.51
C HIS A 47 2.45 -5.74 -6.41
N VAL A 48 1.91 -5.88 -5.20
CA VAL A 48 0.46 -5.90 -4.95
C VAL A 48 -0.18 -4.57 -5.32
N THR A 49 0.45 -3.43 -5.00
CA THR A 49 -0.06 -2.12 -5.45
C THR A 49 -0.15 -2.05 -6.98
N ASN A 50 0.85 -2.56 -7.71
CA ASN A 50 0.81 -2.61 -9.17
C ASN A 50 -0.32 -3.52 -9.70
N LEU A 51 -0.54 -4.69 -9.08
CA LEU A 51 -1.64 -5.58 -9.45
C LEU A 51 -3.01 -4.89 -9.32
N ILE A 52 -3.20 -4.10 -8.25
CA ILE A 52 -4.45 -3.35 -8.04
C ILE A 52 -4.61 -2.25 -9.09
N LEU A 53 -3.54 -1.52 -9.42
CA LEU A 53 -3.55 -0.51 -10.49
C LEU A 53 -3.95 -1.13 -11.83
N ASP A 54 -3.39 -2.30 -12.17
CA ASP A 54 -3.73 -3.03 -13.39
C ASP A 54 -5.20 -3.46 -13.40
N LEU A 55 -5.75 -3.92 -12.27
CA LEU A 55 -7.16 -4.29 -12.15
C LEU A 55 -8.09 -3.08 -12.28
N ILE A 56 -7.74 -1.93 -11.70
CA ILE A 56 -8.52 -0.71 -11.87
C ILE A 56 -8.57 -0.30 -13.34
N GLU A 57 -7.41 -0.30 -14.01
CA GLU A 57 -7.29 0.13 -15.41
C GLU A 57 -7.96 -0.85 -16.40
N ARG A 58 -7.94 -2.15 -16.11
CA ARG A 58 -8.52 -3.16 -17.02
C ARG A 58 -10.00 -3.37 -16.77
N GLU A 59 -10.40 -3.45 -15.50
CA GLU A 59 -11.75 -3.84 -15.12
C GLU A 59 -12.62 -2.62 -14.83
N LEU A 60 -12.25 -1.79 -13.86
CA LEU A 60 -13.16 -0.75 -13.36
C LEU A 60 -13.36 0.41 -14.34
N THR A 61 -12.29 0.93 -14.93
CA THR A 61 -12.40 2.08 -15.87
C THR A 61 -13.13 1.71 -17.15
N ASN A 62 -13.17 0.43 -17.52
CA ASN A 62 -13.87 -0.08 -18.70
C ASN A 62 -15.27 -0.64 -18.39
N HIS A 63 -15.62 -0.79 -17.11
CA HIS A 63 -16.90 -1.35 -16.72
C HIS A 63 -18.04 -0.40 -17.08
N GLY A 64 -19.05 -0.89 -17.82
CA GLY A 64 -20.14 -0.06 -18.35
C GLY A 64 -20.87 0.78 -17.28
N ALA A 65 -21.07 0.21 -16.08
CA ALA A 65 -21.70 0.93 -14.98
C ALA A 65 -20.85 2.10 -14.44
N ILE A 66 -19.53 2.00 -14.51
CA ILE A 66 -18.60 3.07 -14.11
C ILE A 66 -18.55 4.13 -15.21
N VAL A 67 -18.41 3.71 -16.47
CA VAL A 67 -18.32 4.63 -17.63
C VAL A 67 -19.59 5.47 -17.79
N GLN A 68 -20.78 4.90 -17.56
CA GLN A 68 -22.03 5.65 -17.69
C GLN A 68 -22.26 6.69 -16.59
N ASN A 69 -21.52 6.62 -15.48
CA ASN A 69 -21.69 7.52 -14.33
C ASN A 69 -20.42 8.35 -14.11
N ALA A 70 -20.49 9.65 -14.42
CA ALA A 70 -19.35 10.55 -14.35
C ALA A 70 -18.73 10.68 -12.94
N GLU A 71 -19.55 10.66 -11.89
CA GLU A 71 -19.07 10.73 -10.51
C GLU A 71 -18.29 9.46 -10.14
N TRP A 72 -18.84 8.29 -10.51
CA TRP A 72 -18.19 7.01 -10.24
C TRP A 72 -16.89 6.86 -11.01
N TYR A 73 -16.88 7.24 -12.29
CA TYR A 73 -15.66 7.26 -13.09
C TYR A 73 -14.59 8.17 -12.46
N ALA A 74 -14.97 9.38 -12.04
CA ALA A 74 -14.05 10.30 -11.38
C ALA A 74 -13.49 9.73 -10.06
N ASN A 75 -14.31 9.06 -9.25
CA ASN A 75 -13.86 8.42 -8.02
C ASN A 75 -12.88 7.27 -8.29
N VAL A 76 -13.14 6.44 -9.30
CA VAL A 76 -12.21 5.36 -9.71
C VAL A 76 -10.87 5.94 -10.18
N ARG A 77 -10.87 7.00 -10.99
CA ARG A 77 -9.62 7.65 -11.45
C ARG A 77 -8.83 8.25 -10.30
N ARG A 78 -9.49 8.92 -9.34
CA ARG A 78 -8.80 9.47 -8.15
C ARG A 78 -8.19 8.36 -7.29
N ALA A 79 -8.90 7.25 -7.08
CA ALA A 79 -8.36 6.11 -6.36
C ALA A 79 -7.14 5.52 -7.08
N GLN A 80 -7.17 5.45 -8.41
CA GLN A 80 -6.03 5.02 -9.21
C GLN A 80 -4.83 5.97 -9.05
N ASP A 81 -5.05 7.29 -9.09
CA ASP A 81 -3.99 8.29 -8.95
C ASP A 81 -3.32 8.20 -7.57
N GLU A 82 -4.10 8.03 -6.49
CA GLU A 82 -3.56 7.85 -5.13
C GLU A 82 -2.74 6.56 -5.01
N LEU A 83 -3.22 5.45 -5.59
CA LEU A 83 -2.46 4.19 -5.60
C LEU A 83 -1.20 4.28 -6.47
N ALA A 84 -1.23 5.03 -7.57
CA ALA A 84 -0.05 5.26 -8.39
C ALA A 84 0.98 6.10 -7.64
N ALA A 85 0.55 7.14 -6.91
CA ALA A 85 1.42 7.91 -6.03
C ALA A 85 2.01 7.03 -4.91
N LEU A 86 1.23 6.12 -4.32
CA LEU A 86 1.72 5.15 -3.35
C LEU A 86 2.77 4.20 -3.95
N TYR A 87 2.51 3.63 -5.13
CA TYR A 87 3.45 2.78 -5.86
C TYR A 87 4.80 3.46 -6.04
N GLN A 88 4.81 4.73 -6.48
CA GLN A 88 6.04 5.51 -6.64
C GLN A 88 6.76 5.74 -5.31
N LYS A 89 6.03 6.03 -4.23
CA LYS A 89 6.61 6.20 -2.87
C LYS A 89 7.27 4.91 -2.37
N ILE A 90 6.63 3.76 -2.56
CA ILE A 90 7.20 2.46 -2.17
C ILE A 90 8.44 2.15 -3.02
N GLY A 91 8.37 2.37 -4.34
CA GLY A 91 9.49 2.16 -5.24
C GLY A 91 10.69 3.03 -4.90
N ALA A 92 10.46 4.32 -4.58
CA ALA A 92 11.50 5.22 -4.12
C ALA A 92 12.15 4.75 -2.82
N ALA A 93 11.37 4.24 -1.86
CA ALA A 93 11.89 3.71 -0.60
C ALA A 93 12.79 2.47 -0.82
N GLN A 94 12.41 1.56 -1.72
CA GLN A 94 13.22 0.40 -2.12
C GLN A 94 14.57 0.84 -2.72
N MET A 95 14.56 1.81 -3.62
CA MET A 95 15.79 2.31 -4.26
C MET A 95 16.69 3.08 -3.29
N ALA A 96 16.11 3.90 -2.41
CA ALA A 96 16.88 4.69 -1.44
C ALA A 96 17.55 3.83 -0.37
N GLY A 97 16.96 2.69 -0.01
CA GLY A 97 17.64 1.71 0.84
C GLY A 97 18.86 1.10 0.16
N ALA A 98 18.73 0.77 -1.14
CA ALA A 98 19.80 0.13 -1.92
C ALA A 98 21.04 1.00 -2.07
N ASP A 99 20.85 2.32 -2.17
CA ASP A 99 21.92 3.30 -2.37
C ASP A 99 22.79 3.52 -1.11
N GLN A 100 22.27 3.24 0.10
CA GLN A 100 23.01 3.41 1.36
C GLN A 100 24.07 2.32 1.62
N ARG A 101 24.20 1.33 0.73
CA ARG A 101 25.12 0.18 0.88
C ARG A 101 26.37 0.26 0.00
N HIS A 102 26.60 1.38 -0.69
CA HIS A 102 27.72 1.60 -1.62
C HIS A 102 28.62 2.78 -1.20
#